data_AF-A0A7X2TVB8-F1
#
_entry.id   AF-A0A7X2TVB8-F1
#
_cell.length_a   1.000
_cell.length_b   1.000
_cell.length_c   1.000
_cell.angle_alpha   90.00
_cell.angle_beta   90.00
_cell.angle_gamma   90.00
#
_symmetry.space_group_name_H-M   'P 1'
#
loop_
_entity.id
_entity.type
_entity.pdbx_description
1 polymer ?
#
loop_
_entity_poly.entity_id
_entity_poly.type
_entity_poly.pdbx_seq_one_letter_code
_entity_poly.pdbx_strand_id
1 'polypeptide(L)'
;MKVQRTSIAVAVLFAAPTFAQWTNLKTQGIPRMADGKPNLAAPAPRTADGKPDLTGIWQAGRAGAAGQYGYDYDVSQDLPADTITPWARTVRQQRAQNFRMDSPLARCLPVSVPFLNFRGLSRIVQTPGLIVMLHESPNSPHRSIFMDDRELPKDPNPTWLGYSVGHWEGNTLVVNSTGFNDMGWLDVGGNPQTESLRLTERFRRPDFGHLELEVTLDDPKTFTKPFTLRMVKTYSADTEIMEDVCENERDSSHLLGGLKMAPETLANYAGIYQLPGREATVTVSGDQLAVKDTAHPRDQLFVARSETHFLSSVSEAHIEFVKNTAGVVTHFIRRDGGNEEKAVRKRGAAQ
;
A
#
# COMPACT_ATOMS: atom_id res chain seq x y z
N MET A 1 -64.81 28.38 -22.55
CA MET A 1 -64.05 27.37 -21.78
C MET A 1 -62.64 27.88 -21.55
N LYS A 2 -62.29 28.26 -20.32
CA LYS A 2 -60.93 28.70 -19.93
C LYS A 2 -60.09 27.46 -19.64
N VAL A 3 -58.98 27.28 -20.35
CA VAL A 3 -58.01 26.20 -20.07
C VAL A 3 -57.02 26.73 -19.03
N GLN A 4 -57.09 26.17 -17.83
CA GLN A 4 -56.18 26.45 -16.72
C GLN A 4 -54.82 25.82 -17.01
N ARG A 5 -53.76 26.63 -17.07
CA ARG A 5 -52.37 26.15 -17.12
C ARG A 5 -51.90 25.89 -15.70
N THR A 6 -51.80 24.62 -15.31
CA THR A 6 -51.17 24.19 -14.06
C THR A 6 -49.68 23.97 -14.33
N SER A 7 -48.85 24.89 -13.85
CA SER A 7 -47.40 24.72 -13.83
C SER A 7 -47.01 23.76 -12.70
N ILE A 8 -46.41 22.62 -13.04
CA ILE A 8 -45.79 21.71 -12.07
C ILE A 8 -44.36 22.22 -11.84
N ALA A 9 -44.10 22.80 -10.68
CA ALA A 9 -42.76 23.12 -10.24
C ALA A 9 -42.09 21.82 -9.72
N VAL A 10 -41.12 21.31 -10.47
CA VAL A 10 -40.26 20.21 -10.03
C VAL A 10 -39.26 20.77 -9.03
N ALA A 11 -39.45 20.47 -7.75
CA ALA A 11 -38.49 20.79 -6.70
C ALA A 11 -37.28 19.85 -6.82
N VAL A 12 -36.18 20.35 -7.37
CA VAL A 12 -34.88 19.66 -7.35
C VAL A 12 -34.33 19.78 -5.93
N LEU A 13 -34.48 18.72 -5.14
CA LEU A 13 -33.78 18.56 -3.87
C LEU A 13 -32.29 18.39 -4.16
N PHE A 14 -31.53 19.46 -3.99
CA PHE A 14 -30.08 19.38 -3.89
C PHE A 14 -29.74 18.64 -2.60
N ALA A 15 -29.45 17.34 -2.71
CA ALA A 15 -28.74 16.62 -1.67
C ALA A 15 -27.31 17.17 -1.62
N ALA A 16 -27.08 18.18 -0.77
CA ALA A 16 -25.73 18.56 -0.41
C ALA A 16 -25.09 17.35 0.29
N PRO A 17 -23.91 16.88 -0.13
CA PRO A 17 -23.19 15.89 0.63
C PRO A 17 -22.83 16.54 1.97
N THR A 18 -23.53 16.17 3.04
CA THR A 18 -23.07 16.40 4.40
C THR A 18 -21.83 15.54 4.57
N PHE A 19 -20.66 16.11 4.28
CA PHE A 19 -19.40 15.56 4.76
C PHE A 19 -19.58 15.34 6.26
N ALA A 20 -19.36 14.10 6.69
CA ALA A 20 -19.64 13.65 8.04
C ALA A 20 -19.04 14.64 9.06
N GLN A 21 -19.90 15.12 9.94
CA GLN A 21 -19.62 16.08 11.00
C GLN A 21 -18.76 15.42 12.07
N TRP A 22 -17.46 15.35 11.88
CA TRP A 22 -16.53 15.06 12.97
C TRP A 22 -15.72 16.31 13.27
N THR A 23 -16.33 17.12 14.14
CA THR A 23 -15.80 18.25 14.91
C THR A 23 -15.11 19.41 14.18
N ASN A 24 -15.70 20.62 14.25
CA ASN A 24 -15.01 21.91 13.99
C ASN A 24 -13.95 22.24 15.07
N LEU A 25 -13.15 21.25 15.48
CA LEU A 25 -12.13 21.42 16.51
C LEU A 25 -10.82 21.84 15.86
N LYS A 26 -10.44 23.09 16.12
CA LYS A 26 -9.13 23.59 15.73
C LYS A 26 -8.05 23.00 16.63
N THR A 27 -7.00 22.44 16.05
CA THR A 27 -5.79 22.06 16.78
C THR A 27 -5.23 23.31 17.45
N GLN A 28 -5.06 23.22 18.77
CA GLN A 28 -4.59 24.32 19.61
C GLN A 28 -3.07 24.49 19.50
N GLY A 29 -2.59 25.72 19.68
CA GLY A 29 -1.15 26.01 19.78
C GLY A 29 -0.35 25.90 18.48
N ILE A 30 -0.98 25.66 17.33
CA ILE A 30 -0.28 25.58 16.05
C ILE A 30 -0.15 26.96 15.37
N PRO A 31 0.92 27.23 14.62
CA PRO A 31 1.03 28.43 13.78
C PRO A 31 -0.09 28.50 12.75
N ARG A 32 -0.70 29.68 12.59
CA ARG A 32 -1.76 29.94 11.60
C ARG A 32 -1.48 31.21 10.82
N MET A 33 -1.97 31.24 9.58
CA MET A 33 -1.98 32.43 8.75
C MET A 33 -3.11 33.38 9.18
N ALA A 34 -3.15 34.60 8.62
CA ALA A 34 -4.19 35.59 8.92
C ALA A 34 -5.62 35.12 8.57
N ASP A 35 -5.75 34.21 7.60
CA ASP A 35 -7.04 33.58 7.22
C ASP A 35 -7.46 32.44 8.16
N GLY A 36 -6.68 32.15 9.19
CA GLY A 36 -6.94 31.12 10.19
C GLY A 36 -6.57 29.69 9.76
N LYS A 37 -6.02 29.49 8.57
CA LYS A 37 -5.50 28.18 8.14
C LYS A 37 -4.16 27.85 8.80
N PRO A 38 -3.86 26.57 9.04
CA PRO A 38 -2.53 26.13 9.50
C PRO A 38 -1.41 26.67 8.61
N ASN A 39 -0.37 27.24 9.22
CA ASN A 39 0.83 27.67 8.50
C ASN A 39 1.86 26.54 8.49
N LEU A 40 1.80 25.69 7.47
CA LEU A 40 2.70 24.55 7.30
C LEU A 40 4.17 24.96 7.05
N ALA A 41 4.43 26.19 6.58
CA ALA A 41 5.78 26.70 6.33
C ALA A 41 6.43 27.38 7.55
N ALA A 42 5.73 27.43 8.70
CA ALA A 42 6.29 28.01 9.91
C ALA A 42 7.54 27.22 10.39
N PRO A 43 8.42 27.82 11.21
CA PRO A 43 9.55 27.09 11.78
C PRO A 43 9.11 25.84 12.56
N ALA A 44 9.93 24.79 12.51
CA ALA A 44 9.67 23.58 13.27
C ALA A 44 9.62 23.88 14.79
N PRO A 45 8.60 23.40 15.52
CA PRO A 45 8.52 23.57 16.97
C PRO A 45 9.65 22.78 17.66
N ARG A 46 10.00 23.23 18.86
CA ARG A 46 11.09 22.67 19.67
C ARG A 46 10.54 22.28 21.03
N THR A 47 10.99 21.15 21.54
CA THR A 47 10.74 20.71 22.91
C THR A 47 11.54 21.56 23.92
N ALA A 48 11.25 21.41 25.21
CA ALA A 48 11.93 22.16 26.28
C ALA A 48 13.45 21.92 26.32
N ASP A 49 13.92 20.74 25.90
CA ASP A 49 15.33 20.37 25.75
C ASP A 49 15.92 20.76 24.38
N GLY A 50 15.19 21.55 23.59
CA GLY A 50 15.67 22.13 22.33
C GLY A 50 15.73 21.18 21.14
N LYS A 51 15.23 19.94 21.28
CA LYS A 51 15.08 19.01 20.15
C LYS A 51 13.88 19.41 19.28
N PRO A 52 13.87 19.09 17.98
CA PRO A 52 12.65 19.21 17.20
C PRO A 52 11.51 18.42 17.87
N ASP A 53 10.37 19.07 18.05
CA ASP A 53 9.17 18.40 18.50
C ASP A 53 8.51 17.72 17.30
N LEU A 54 8.32 16.42 17.33
CA LEU A 54 7.68 15.63 16.29
C LEU A 54 6.19 15.37 16.58
N THR A 55 5.68 15.85 17.73
CA THR A 55 4.29 15.64 18.17
C THR A 55 3.31 16.19 17.14
N GLY A 56 2.31 15.38 16.82
CA GLY A 56 1.29 15.73 15.83
C GLY A 56 0.70 14.53 15.11
N ILE A 57 -0.28 14.80 14.26
CA ILE A 57 -0.83 13.83 13.31
C ILE A 57 -0.16 14.08 11.96
N TRP A 58 0.33 13.00 11.36
CA TRP A 58 1.10 13.04 10.13
C TRP A 58 0.47 12.11 9.10
N GLN A 59 0.12 12.67 7.94
CA GLN A 59 -0.30 11.93 6.77
C GLN A 59 0.94 11.43 6.03
N ALA A 60 1.01 10.11 5.81
CA ALA A 60 1.99 9.54 4.90
C ALA A 60 1.82 10.17 3.51
N GLY A 61 2.91 10.74 2.99
CA GLY A 61 2.95 11.25 1.61
C GLY A 61 2.73 10.13 0.59
N ARG A 62 2.16 10.46 -0.57
CA ARG A 62 2.13 9.51 -1.68
C ARG A 62 3.49 9.52 -2.36
N ALA A 63 4.21 8.40 -2.35
CA ALA A 63 5.36 8.23 -3.23
C ALA A 63 4.82 7.99 -4.65
N GLY A 64 4.98 8.96 -5.56
CA GLY A 64 4.56 8.86 -6.96
C GLY A 64 3.55 9.94 -7.40
N ALA A 65 3.33 10.04 -8.71
CA ALA A 65 2.34 10.96 -9.29
C ALA A 65 0.91 10.62 -8.83
N ALA A 66 -0.03 11.59 -8.90
CA ALA A 66 -1.42 11.35 -8.56
C ALA A 66 -1.98 10.10 -9.29
N GLY A 67 -2.43 9.10 -8.52
CA GLY A 67 -2.88 7.81 -9.06
C GLY A 67 -1.81 6.70 -9.11
N GLN A 68 -0.60 6.94 -8.58
CA GLN A 68 0.43 5.92 -8.43
C GLN A 68 0.44 5.37 -6.99
N TYR A 69 0.57 4.05 -6.89
CA TYR A 69 0.85 3.36 -5.63
C TYR A 69 2.28 3.68 -5.16
N GLY A 70 2.46 3.93 -3.86
CA GLY A 70 3.75 4.27 -3.27
C GLY A 70 4.45 3.06 -2.66
N TYR A 71 5.42 3.32 -1.78
CA TYR A 71 6.11 2.26 -1.03
C TYR A 71 5.19 1.47 -0.09
N ASP A 72 3.98 1.97 0.18
CA ASP A 72 2.95 1.19 0.88
C ASP A 72 2.49 -0.03 0.06
N TYR A 73 2.60 0.04 -1.27
CA TYR A 73 2.25 -1.05 -2.17
C TYR A 73 3.44 -1.87 -2.62
N ASP A 74 4.59 -1.24 -2.87
CA ASP A 74 5.79 -1.96 -3.27
C ASP A 74 7.05 -1.24 -2.78
N VAL A 75 7.64 -1.74 -1.70
CA VAL A 75 8.92 -1.23 -1.19
C VAL A 75 10.08 -1.46 -2.16
N SER A 76 9.90 -2.34 -3.15
CA SER A 76 10.92 -2.73 -4.12
C SER A 76 10.75 -2.08 -5.50
N GLN A 77 9.77 -1.17 -5.67
CA GLN A 77 9.44 -0.60 -6.98
C GLN A 77 10.61 0.11 -7.69
N ASP A 78 11.53 0.70 -6.93
CA ASP A 78 12.70 1.42 -7.46
C ASP A 78 13.98 0.58 -7.45
N LEU A 79 13.87 -0.70 -7.07
CA LEU A 79 15.01 -1.60 -6.97
C LEU A 79 15.20 -2.39 -8.27
N PRO A 80 16.45 -2.64 -8.67
CA PRO A 80 16.75 -3.67 -9.67
C PRO A 80 16.15 -5.03 -9.26
N ALA A 81 15.59 -5.77 -10.22
CA ALA A 81 14.86 -7.02 -9.95
C ALA A 81 15.70 -8.13 -9.28
N ASP A 82 17.03 -8.07 -9.41
CA ASP A 82 18.01 -8.95 -8.75
C ASP A 82 18.29 -8.58 -7.29
N THR A 83 17.75 -7.45 -6.80
CA THR A 83 17.85 -7.03 -5.40
C THR A 83 16.93 -7.84 -4.49
N ILE A 84 15.88 -8.46 -5.03
CA ILE A 84 14.97 -9.34 -4.28
C ILE A 84 15.47 -10.78 -4.41
N THR A 85 15.58 -11.51 -3.29
CA THR A 85 16.04 -12.90 -3.32
C THR A 85 15.07 -13.81 -4.10
N PRO A 86 15.54 -14.91 -4.69
CA PRO A 86 14.65 -15.86 -5.39
C PRO A 86 13.51 -16.38 -4.52
N TRP A 87 13.78 -16.62 -3.23
CA TRP A 87 12.77 -17.04 -2.26
C TRP A 87 11.71 -15.95 -2.07
N ALA A 88 12.10 -14.71 -1.80
CA ALA A 88 11.15 -13.62 -1.58
C ALA A 88 10.30 -13.31 -2.82
N ARG A 89 10.90 -13.39 -4.03
CA ARG A 89 10.14 -13.29 -5.29
C ARG A 89 9.09 -14.38 -5.41
N THR A 90 9.45 -15.62 -5.05
CA THR A 90 8.51 -16.76 -5.09
C THR A 90 7.36 -16.55 -4.11
N VAL A 91 7.65 -16.13 -2.87
CA VAL A 91 6.62 -15.84 -1.86
C VAL A 91 5.69 -14.70 -2.30
N ARG A 92 6.25 -13.58 -2.80
CA ARG A 92 5.47 -12.45 -3.34
C ARG A 92 4.57 -12.90 -4.49
N GLN A 93 5.10 -13.71 -5.41
CA GLN A 93 4.34 -14.26 -6.52
C GLN A 93 3.17 -15.15 -6.06
N GLN A 94 3.42 -16.05 -5.11
CA GLN A 94 2.37 -16.91 -4.52
C GLN A 94 1.26 -16.12 -3.84
N ARG A 95 1.61 -15.05 -3.12
CA ARG A 95 0.65 -14.13 -2.52
C ARG A 95 -0.16 -13.36 -3.57
N ALA A 96 0.46 -12.95 -4.68
CA ALA A 96 -0.30 -12.34 -5.79
C ALA A 96 -1.27 -13.36 -6.43
N GLN A 97 -0.83 -14.61 -6.62
CA GLN A 97 -1.63 -15.71 -7.19
C GLN A 97 -2.86 -16.07 -6.35
N ASN A 98 -2.78 -15.93 -5.02
CA ASN A 98 -3.93 -16.16 -4.15
C ASN A 98 -4.77 -14.89 -3.88
N PHE A 99 -4.60 -13.83 -4.69
CA PHE A 99 -5.23 -12.53 -4.48
C PHE A 99 -4.96 -11.92 -3.11
N ARG A 100 -3.83 -12.29 -2.49
CA ARG A 100 -3.39 -11.83 -1.16
C ARG A 100 -4.41 -12.09 -0.07
N MET A 101 -5.22 -13.14 -0.22
CA MET A 101 -6.25 -13.50 0.76
C MET A 101 -5.67 -13.78 2.17
N ASP A 102 -4.38 -14.14 2.24
CA ASP A 102 -3.66 -14.38 3.48
C ASP A 102 -2.94 -13.14 4.04
N SER A 103 -3.23 -11.95 3.51
CA SER A 103 -2.68 -10.70 4.04
C SER A 103 -3.06 -10.55 5.52
N PRO A 104 -2.13 -10.11 6.40
CA PRO A 104 -2.45 -9.81 7.79
C PRO A 104 -3.64 -8.85 7.92
N LEU A 105 -3.76 -7.86 7.03
CA LEU A 105 -4.88 -6.92 7.00
C LEU A 105 -6.24 -7.61 6.78
N ALA A 106 -6.28 -8.63 5.92
CA ALA A 106 -7.51 -9.39 5.64
C ALA A 106 -7.99 -10.21 6.84
N ARG A 107 -7.13 -10.38 7.85
CA ARG A 107 -7.41 -11.11 9.09
C ARG A 107 -7.39 -10.19 10.31
N CYS A 108 -7.45 -8.87 10.10
CA CYS A 108 -7.39 -7.88 11.16
C CYS A 108 -6.15 -8.07 12.06
N LEU A 109 -5.01 -8.42 11.50
CA LEU A 109 -3.73 -8.54 12.20
C LEU A 109 -2.86 -7.30 11.92
N PRO A 110 -1.92 -6.95 12.82
CA PRO A 110 -0.98 -5.88 12.56
C PRO A 110 -0.14 -6.10 11.29
N VAL A 111 0.51 -5.05 10.83
CA VAL A 111 1.37 -5.04 9.64
C VAL A 111 2.75 -4.50 9.99
N SER A 112 3.67 -4.58 9.03
CA SER A 112 5.07 -4.18 9.24
C SER A 112 5.21 -2.68 9.48
N VAL A 113 6.30 -2.30 10.17
CA VAL A 113 6.66 -0.90 10.38
C VAL A 113 6.83 -0.12 9.07
N PRO A 114 7.49 -0.64 8.01
CA PRO A 114 7.53 0.04 6.72
C PRO A 114 6.13 0.33 6.16
N PHE A 115 5.22 -0.65 6.15
CA PHE A 115 3.85 -0.42 5.70
C PHE A 115 3.16 0.72 6.47
N LEU A 116 3.24 0.68 7.80
CA LEU A 116 2.65 1.69 8.69
C LEU A 116 3.28 3.08 8.54
N ASN A 117 4.54 3.15 8.11
CA ASN A 117 5.23 4.40 7.85
C ASN A 117 4.77 5.05 6.56
N PHE A 118 4.55 4.26 5.50
CA PHE A 118 4.23 4.75 4.16
C PHE A 118 2.73 4.85 3.87
N ARG A 119 1.86 4.52 4.83
CA ARG A 119 0.40 4.52 4.65
C ARG A 119 -0.35 5.24 5.76
N GLY A 120 -1.43 5.93 5.37
CA GLY A 120 -2.45 6.46 6.29
C GLY A 120 -1.95 7.57 7.20
N LEU A 121 -2.73 7.84 8.27
CA LEU A 121 -2.37 8.76 9.33
C LEU A 121 -1.58 8.04 10.43
N SER A 122 -0.63 8.76 11.00
CA SER A 122 0.08 8.35 12.22
C SER A 122 0.14 9.53 13.20
N ARG A 123 -0.21 9.31 14.46
CA ARG A 123 0.00 10.28 15.53
C ARG A 123 1.30 9.97 16.26
N ILE A 124 2.13 10.98 16.44
CA ILE A 124 3.34 10.93 17.27
C ILE A 124 3.06 11.68 18.56
N VAL A 125 3.39 11.05 19.69
CA VAL A 125 3.45 11.68 21.01
C VAL A 125 4.89 11.57 21.50
N GLN A 126 5.55 12.72 21.69
CA GLN A 126 6.95 12.77 22.10
C GLN A 126 7.08 13.22 23.55
N THR A 127 7.81 12.43 24.34
CA THR A 127 8.33 12.83 25.65
C THR A 127 9.85 12.65 25.65
N PRO A 128 10.60 13.18 26.64
CA PRO A 128 12.05 13.01 26.67
C PRO A 128 12.53 11.56 26.73
N GLY A 129 11.78 10.67 27.41
CA GLY A 129 12.18 9.26 27.59
C GLY A 129 11.46 8.25 26.70
N LEU A 130 10.37 8.64 26.05
CA LEU A 130 9.55 7.74 25.24
C LEU A 130 8.85 8.52 24.13
N ILE A 131 8.93 7.99 22.92
CA ILE A 131 8.09 8.40 21.79
C ILE A 131 7.10 7.28 21.51
N VAL A 132 5.82 7.62 21.37
CA VAL A 132 4.77 6.68 20.99
C VAL A 132 4.22 7.09 19.63
N MET A 133 4.16 6.12 18.71
CA MET A 133 3.49 6.26 17.42
C MET A 133 2.20 5.45 17.43
N LEU A 134 1.08 6.09 17.11
CA LEU A 134 -0.24 5.47 16.95
C LEU A 134 -0.58 5.47 15.47
N HIS A 135 -0.99 4.34 14.92
CA HIS A 135 -1.28 4.21 13.50
C HIS A 135 -2.78 3.99 13.24
N GLU A 136 -3.29 4.65 12.21
CA GLU A 136 -4.64 4.44 11.68
C GLU A 136 -4.62 3.18 10.79
N SER A 137 -4.66 2.03 11.45
CA SER A 137 -4.56 0.70 10.83
C SER A 137 -5.31 -0.30 11.71
N PRO A 138 -5.79 -1.46 11.20
CA PRO A 138 -6.63 -2.38 11.95
C PRO A 138 -6.10 -2.71 13.35
N ASN A 139 -6.98 -2.55 14.35
CA ASN A 139 -6.72 -2.63 15.79
C ASN A 139 -5.82 -1.52 16.37
N SER A 140 -5.67 -0.41 15.65
CA SER A 140 -4.93 0.79 16.03
C SER A 140 -3.58 0.48 16.72
N PRO A 141 -2.66 -0.21 16.03
CA PRO A 141 -1.41 -0.63 16.62
C PRO A 141 -0.59 0.57 17.09
N HIS A 142 0.06 0.43 18.23
CA HIS A 142 0.98 1.43 18.77
C HIS A 142 2.40 0.89 18.79
N ARG A 143 3.35 1.77 18.53
CA ARG A 143 4.78 1.49 18.60
C ARG A 143 5.44 2.41 19.62
N SER A 144 6.26 1.81 20.48
CA SER A 144 7.08 2.52 21.46
C SER A 144 8.52 2.61 20.97
N ILE A 145 9.08 3.82 21.03
CA ILE A 145 10.48 4.11 20.73
C ILE A 145 11.11 4.65 22.02
N PHE A 146 11.98 3.85 22.64
CA PHE A 146 12.64 4.20 23.89
C PHE A 146 13.80 5.17 23.62
N MET A 147 13.85 6.27 24.38
CA MET A 147 14.79 7.38 24.20
C MET A 147 15.80 7.50 25.35
N ASP A 148 15.98 6.44 26.13
CA ASP A 148 16.78 6.41 27.36
C ASP A 148 18.15 5.73 27.17
N ASP A 149 18.70 5.81 25.96
CA ASP A 149 20.01 5.28 25.56
C ASP A 149 20.20 3.77 25.79
N ARG A 150 19.11 3.02 26.01
CA ARG A 150 19.17 1.56 26.13
C ARG A 150 19.59 0.91 24.82
N GLU A 151 20.30 -0.22 24.92
CA GLU A 151 20.61 -1.06 23.77
C GLU A 151 19.37 -1.86 23.30
N LEU A 152 19.39 -2.25 22.03
CA LEU A 152 18.43 -3.24 21.52
C LEU A 152 18.62 -4.59 22.23
N PRO A 153 17.53 -5.32 22.55
CA PRO A 153 17.64 -6.66 23.11
C PRO A 153 18.43 -7.58 22.17
N LYS A 154 19.35 -8.37 22.74
CA LYS A 154 20.16 -9.34 21.97
C LYS A 154 19.35 -10.53 21.46
N ASP A 155 18.32 -10.93 22.22
CA ASP A 155 17.42 -12.04 21.91
C ASP A 155 15.97 -11.64 22.24
N PRO A 156 15.34 -10.80 21.40
CA PRO A 156 13.97 -10.34 21.64
C PRO A 156 12.96 -11.43 21.33
N ASN A 157 11.88 -11.53 22.11
CA ASN A 157 10.68 -12.26 21.70
C ASN A 157 10.10 -11.58 20.44
N PRO A 158 9.97 -12.28 19.29
CA PRO A 158 9.51 -11.67 18.05
C PRO A 158 8.09 -11.11 18.15
N THR A 159 7.90 -9.86 17.72
CA THR A 159 6.59 -9.20 17.67
C THR A 159 6.33 -8.55 16.31
N TRP A 160 5.10 -8.11 16.04
CA TRP A 160 4.75 -7.51 14.75
C TRP A 160 5.52 -6.22 14.45
N LEU A 161 5.76 -5.40 15.48
CA LEU A 161 6.38 -4.07 15.36
C LEU A 161 7.80 -4.01 15.91
N GLY A 162 8.31 -5.14 16.40
CA GLY A 162 9.64 -5.27 16.96
C GLY A 162 9.86 -4.44 18.23
N TYR A 163 11.13 -4.16 18.51
CA TYR A 163 11.60 -3.32 19.60
C TYR A 163 12.39 -2.16 19.01
N SER A 164 12.13 -0.94 19.48
CA SER A 164 12.72 0.28 18.92
C SER A 164 13.41 1.12 19.98
N VAL A 165 14.64 1.52 19.69
CA VAL A 165 15.41 2.49 20.47
C VAL A 165 15.76 3.67 19.59
N GLY A 166 15.77 4.87 20.16
CA GLY A 166 16.05 6.09 19.41
C GLY A 166 17.04 6.99 20.12
N HIS A 167 17.77 7.78 19.32
CA HIS A 167 18.69 8.81 19.78
C HIS A 167 18.66 10.00 18.83
N TRP A 168 19.14 11.15 19.31
CA TRP A 168 19.21 12.37 18.50
C TRP A 168 20.60 12.60 17.92
N GLU A 169 20.68 12.71 16.59
CA GLU A 169 21.85 13.20 15.86
C GLU A 169 21.58 14.64 15.40
N GLY A 170 22.01 15.60 16.21
CA GLY A 170 21.66 17.00 16.02
C GLY A 170 20.14 17.20 16.07
N ASN A 171 19.54 17.52 14.92
CA ASN A 171 18.09 17.72 14.74
C ASN A 171 17.39 16.52 14.07
N THR A 172 18.07 15.38 13.94
CA THR A 172 17.50 14.16 13.34
C THR A 172 17.30 13.12 14.43
N LEU A 173 16.07 12.62 14.58
CA LEU A 173 15.82 11.46 15.41
C LEU A 173 16.20 10.22 14.59
N VAL A 174 17.11 9.41 15.11
CA VAL A 174 17.51 8.14 14.52
C VAL A 174 16.90 7.03 15.36
N VAL A 175 16.22 6.09 14.72
CA VAL A 175 15.55 4.97 15.38
C VAL A 175 16.07 3.67 14.80
N ASN A 176 16.56 2.78 15.66
CA ASN A 176 16.97 1.44 15.27
C ASN A 176 15.97 0.42 15.82
N SER A 177 15.58 -0.55 14.99
CA SER A 177 14.58 -1.55 15.38
C SER A 177 14.91 -2.96 14.89
N THR A 178 14.59 -3.93 15.76
CA THR A 178 14.83 -5.37 15.55
C THR A 178 13.75 -6.20 16.25
N GLY A 179 13.83 -7.53 16.20
CA GLY A 179 12.89 -8.40 16.93
C GLY A 179 11.50 -8.48 16.31
N PHE A 180 11.43 -8.32 15.00
CA PHE A 180 10.21 -8.52 14.23
C PHE A 180 9.89 -10.01 14.11
N ASN A 181 8.62 -10.39 14.02
CA ASN A 181 8.19 -11.72 13.58
C ASN A 181 8.17 -11.82 12.04
N ASP A 182 7.99 -13.04 11.53
CA ASP A 182 7.91 -13.35 10.09
C ASP A 182 6.48 -13.35 9.52
N MET A 183 5.50 -12.92 10.32
CA MET A 183 4.08 -12.85 9.93
C MET A 183 3.73 -11.54 9.20
N GLY A 184 4.56 -10.49 9.38
CA GLY A 184 4.38 -9.20 8.73
C GLY A 184 4.59 -9.23 7.21
N TRP A 185 3.92 -8.32 6.50
CA TRP A 185 4.18 -8.03 5.09
C TRP A 185 4.74 -6.61 4.98
N LEU A 186 5.80 -6.42 4.19
CA LEU A 186 6.47 -5.12 4.05
C LEU A 186 5.61 -4.09 3.30
N ASP A 187 4.72 -4.58 2.44
CA ASP A 187 3.83 -3.77 1.59
C ASP A 187 2.56 -4.53 1.19
N VAL A 188 1.58 -3.83 0.59
CA VAL A 188 0.37 -4.45 0.00
C VAL A 188 0.77 -5.48 -1.05
N GLY A 189 1.82 -5.24 -1.83
CA GLY A 189 2.28 -6.13 -2.89
C GLY A 189 2.69 -7.51 -2.41
N GLY A 190 2.98 -7.67 -1.12
CA GLY A 190 3.23 -8.96 -0.47
C GLY A 190 4.71 -9.31 -0.34
N ASN A 191 5.60 -8.32 -0.34
CA ASN A 191 7.01 -8.57 0.03
C ASN A 191 7.07 -9.16 1.46
N PRO A 192 7.79 -10.28 1.68
CA PRO A 192 7.87 -10.89 3.00
C PRO A 192 8.73 -10.06 3.96
N GLN A 193 8.35 -10.06 5.23
CA GLN A 193 9.20 -9.65 6.35
C GLN A 193 9.77 -10.91 6.99
N THR A 194 11.02 -10.86 7.46
CA THR A 194 11.58 -11.94 8.29
C THR A 194 12.07 -11.43 9.65
N GLU A 195 12.33 -12.35 10.57
CA GLU A 195 12.96 -12.03 11.87
C GLU A 195 14.38 -11.48 11.75
N SER A 196 15.00 -11.63 10.56
CA SER A 196 16.30 -11.02 10.25
C SER A 196 16.19 -9.54 9.90
N LEU A 197 14.97 -8.98 9.74
CA LEU A 197 14.78 -7.57 9.47
C LEU A 197 15.41 -6.69 10.55
N ARG A 198 16.17 -5.70 10.09
CA ARG A 198 16.70 -4.59 10.85
C ARG A 198 16.26 -3.31 10.15
N LEU A 199 15.73 -2.36 10.93
CA LEU A 199 15.32 -1.06 10.41
C LEU A 199 16.17 0.04 11.06
N THR A 200 16.62 0.97 10.23
CA THR A 200 17.14 2.25 10.68
C THR A 200 16.30 3.36 10.05
N GLU A 201 15.56 4.08 10.88
CA GLU A 201 14.74 5.22 10.46
C GLU A 201 15.41 6.53 10.86
N ARG A 202 15.28 7.55 10.02
CA ARG A 202 15.75 8.91 10.29
C ARG A 202 14.59 9.88 10.07
N PHE A 203 14.18 10.55 11.14
CA PHE A 203 13.11 11.54 11.14
C PHE A 203 13.69 12.95 11.24
N ARG A 204 13.37 13.80 10.29
CA ARG A 204 13.78 15.22 10.28
C ARG A 204 12.58 16.11 10.01
N ARG A 205 12.33 17.07 10.91
CA ARG A 205 11.25 18.06 10.76
C ARG A 205 11.84 19.42 10.35
N PRO A 206 11.97 19.72 9.04
CA PRO A 206 12.54 20.99 8.57
C PRO A 206 11.69 22.21 8.94
N ASP A 207 10.37 22.06 8.93
CA ASP A 207 9.39 23.11 9.19
C ASP A 207 8.19 22.54 9.96
N PHE A 208 7.18 23.35 10.22
CA PHE A 208 6.00 22.92 10.96
C PHE A 208 5.24 21.80 10.24
N GLY A 209 5.13 21.86 8.93
CA GLY A 209 4.21 21.04 8.14
C GLY A 209 4.79 19.75 7.57
N HIS A 210 6.11 19.57 7.58
CA HIS A 210 6.76 18.46 6.90
C HIS A 210 7.66 17.66 7.84
N LEU A 211 7.53 16.33 7.75
CA LEU A 211 8.39 15.37 8.42
C LEU A 211 9.04 14.48 7.36
N GLU A 212 10.31 14.69 7.11
CA GLU A 212 11.12 13.84 6.26
C GLU A 212 11.43 12.54 6.99
N LEU A 213 11.21 11.43 6.30
CA LEU A 213 11.44 10.09 6.78
C LEU A 213 12.34 9.35 5.79
N GLU A 214 13.48 8.90 6.27
CA GLU A 214 14.29 7.88 5.60
C GLU A 214 14.15 6.55 6.36
N VAL A 215 13.94 5.46 5.63
CA VAL A 215 13.85 4.11 6.21
C VAL A 215 14.84 3.21 5.48
N THR A 216 15.89 2.77 6.16
CA THR A 216 16.79 1.75 5.65
C THR A 216 16.31 0.39 6.10
N LEU A 217 16.07 -0.50 5.13
CA LEU A 217 15.68 -1.89 5.36
C LEU A 217 16.90 -2.78 5.14
N ASP A 218 17.22 -3.61 6.13
CA ASP A 218 18.20 -4.68 6.03
C ASP A 218 17.54 -6.01 6.44
N ASP A 219 17.19 -6.83 5.46
CA ASP A 219 16.66 -8.17 5.65
C ASP A 219 17.30 -9.10 4.62
N PRO A 220 18.43 -9.77 4.96
CA PRO A 220 19.23 -10.53 4.01
C PRO A 220 18.51 -11.78 3.45
N LYS A 221 17.40 -12.20 4.06
CA LYS A 221 16.56 -13.28 3.54
C LYS A 221 15.63 -12.77 2.43
N THR A 222 15.19 -11.53 2.54
CA THR A 222 14.26 -10.90 1.59
C THR A 222 15.00 -10.17 0.46
N PHE A 223 16.07 -9.45 0.80
CA PHE A 223 16.84 -8.61 -0.13
C PHE A 223 18.32 -8.98 -0.11
N THR A 224 19.00 -8.81 -1.26
CA THR A 224 20.42 -9.15 -1.40
C THR A 224 21.36 -8.12 -0.78
N LYS A 225 20.86 -6.92 -0.48
CA LYS A 225 21.58 -5.83 0.18
C LYS A 225 20.59 -4.86 0.84
N PRO A 226 21.03 -4.09 1.85
CA PRO A 226 20.23 -3.01 2.41
C PRO A 226 19.92 -1.92 1.37
N PHE A 227 18.78 -1.27 1.52
CA PHE A 227 18.38 -0.11 0.72
C PHE A 227 17.56 0.88 1.54
N THR A 228 17.50 2.13 1.07
CA THR A 228 16.83 3.23 1.78
C THR A 228 15.65 3.76 0.99
N LEU A 229 14.50 3.82 1.64
CA LEU A 229 13.28 4.45 1.18
C LEU A 229 13.18 5.86 1.74
N ARG A 230 12.56 6.78 0.99
CA ARG A 230 12.38 8.17 1.41
C ARG A 230 10.95 8.63 1.20
N MET A 231 10.40 9.35 2.17
CA MET A 231 9.17 10.12 1.97
C MET A 231 9.16 11.40 2.80
N VAL A 232 8.21 12.28 2.47
CA VAL A 232 7.81 13.40 3.31
C VAL A 232 6.39 13.13 3.80
N LYS A 233 6.19 13.14 5.12
CA LYS A 233 4.85 13.17 5.73
C LYS A 233 4.40 14.62 5.90
N THR A 234 3.11 14.88 5.74
CA THR A 234 2.51 16.20 5.91
C THR A 234 1.72 16.27 7.21
N TYR A 235 1.83 17.37 7.95
CA TYR A 235 1.09 17.59 9.18
C TYR A 235 -0.40 17.74 8.90
N SER A 236 -1.21 16.93 9.55
CA SER A 236 -2.68 16.95 9.46
C SER A 236 -3.24 17.72 10.66
N ALA A 237 -3.46 19.02 10.48
CA ALA A 237 -4.12 19.86 11.47
C ALA A 237 -5.64 19.75 11.37
N ASP A 238 -6.33 20.15 12.44
CA ASP A 238 -7.79 20.25 12.51
C ASP A 238 -8.50 18.91 12.21
N THR A 239 -7.85 17.80 12.56
CA THR A 239 -8.36 16.44 12.44
C THR A 239 -7.97 15.60 13.66
N GLU A 240 -8.53 14.39 13.74
CA GLU A 240 -8.28 13.40 14.77
C GLU A 240 -7.99 12.05 14.10
N ILE A 241 -7.13 11.23 14.71
CA ILE A 241 -6.94 9.84 14.31
C ILE A 241 -8.07 9.02 14.92
N MET A 242 -8.84 8.34 14.08
CA MET A 242 -9.90 7.48 14.57
C MET A 242 -9.37 6.07 14.85
N GLU A 243 -10.08 5.35 15.72
CA GLU A 243 -9.87 3.92 15.83
C GLU A 243 -10.22 3.25 14.49
N ASP A 244 -9.33 2.39 14.01
CA ASP A 244 -9.55 1.55 12.83
C ASP A 244 -9.83 0.15 13.35
N VAL A 245 -11.12 -0.14 13.52
CA VAL A 245 -11.60 -1.37 14.13
C VAL A 245 -12.17 -2.27 13.04
N CYS A 246 -11.59 -3.46 12.98
CA CYS A 246 -11.92 -4.50 12.05
C CYS A 246 -12.99 -5.43 12.71
N GLU A 247 -14.07 -4.83 13.23
CA GLU A 247 -15.12 -5.54 13.99
C GLU A 247 -16.08 -6.29 13.05
N ASN A 248 -16.54 -7.47 13.50
CA ASN A 248 -17.52 -8.29 12.80
C ASN A 248 -17.10 -8.66 11.36
N GLU A 249 -15.79 -8.88 11.17
CA GLU A 249 -15.25 -9.48 9.97
C GLU A 249 -15.93 -10.86 9.75
N ARG A 250 -16.70 -10.98 8.68
CA ARG A 250 -17.38 -12.22 8.24
C ARG A 250 -16.97 -12.63 6.82
N ASP A 251 -16.34 -11.72 6.10
CA ASP A 251 -16.03 -11.84 4.68
C ASP A 251 -14.74 -12.60 4.42
N SER A 252 -13.87 -12.80 5.42
CA SER A 252 -12.63 -13.57 5.29
C SER A 252 -12.89 -15.00 4.82
N SER A 253 -14.00 -15.59 5.26
CA SER A 253 -14.47 -16.90 4.82
C SER A 253 -14.96 -16.93 3.36
N HIS A 254 -15.29 -15.76 2.81
CA HIS A 254 -15.70 -15.56 1.43
C HIS A 254 -14.53 -15.15 0.51
N LEU A 255 -13.34 -14.90 1.07
CA LEU A 255 -12.14 -14.65 0.28
C LEU A 255 -11.71 -15.93 -0.43
N LEU A 256 -11.79 -15.92 -1.75
CA LEU A 256 -11.34 -17.01 -2.60
C LEU A 256 -10.03 -16.62 -3.28
N GLY A 257 -9.04 -17.50 -3.18
CA GLY A 257 -7.81 -17.41 -3.95
C GLY A 257 -8.04 -17.66 -5.45
N GLY A 258 -6.95 -17.65 -6.21
CA GLY A 258 -6.96 -18.05 -7.62
C GLY A 258 -7.37 -19.49 -7.82
N LEU A 259 -8.08 -19.76 -8.90
CA LEU A 259 -8.25 -21.12 -9.39
C LEU A 259 -6.89 -21.62 -9.85
N LYS A 260 -6.37 -22.67 -9.20
CA LYS A 260 -5.13 -23.31 -9.64
C LYS A 260 -5.38 -24.05 -10.95
N MET A 261 -4.72 -23.61 -12.01
CA MET A 261 -4.72 -24.28 -13.30
C MET A 261 -3.36 -24.88 -13.57
N ALA A 262 -3.34 -26.10 -14.13
CA ALA A 262 -2.11 -26.76 -14.51
C ALA A 262 -1.37 -25.93 -15.59
N PRO A 263 -0.04 -25.79 -15.54
CA PRO A 263 0.74 -25.03 -16.53
C PRO A 263 0.46 -25.42 -17.98
N GLU A 264 0.19 -26.70 -18.24
CA GLU A 264 -0.15 -27.22 -19.57
C GLU A 264 -1.50 -26.69 -20.05
N THR A 265 -2.44 -26.47 -19.14
CA THR A 265 -3.74 -25.87 -19.46
C THR A 265 -3.58 -24.37 -19.74
N LEU A 266 -2.74 -23.69 -18.95
CA LEU A 266 -2.42 -22.27 -19.15
C LEU A 266 -1.68 -22.02 -20.47
N ALA A 267 -0.83 -22.95 -20.88
CA ALA A 267 -0.08 -22.88 -22.14
C ALA A 267 -1.01 -22.74 -23.37
N ASN A 268 -2.25 -23.21 -23.29
CA ASN A 268 -3.24 -23.02 -24.36
C ASN A 268 -3.59 -21.55 -24.62
N TYR A 269 -3.43 -20.68 -23.61
CA TYR A 269 -3.68 -19.24 -23.70
C TYR A 269 -2.42 -18.45 -24.10
N ALA A 270 -1.24 -19.04 -24.02
CA ALA A 270 0.00 -18.36 -24.38
C ALA A 270 0.04 -18.02 -25.88
N GLY A 271 0.51 -16.81 -26.20
CA GLY A 271 0.50 -16.31 -27.57
C GLY A 271 0.76 -14.82 -27.68
N ILE A 272 0.89 -14.38 -28.93
CA ILE A 272 0.90 -12.97 -29.28
C ILE A 272 -0.50 -12.61 -29.76
N TYR A 273 -1.06 -11.54 -29.18
CA TYR A 273 -2.40 -11.05 -29.45
C TYR A 273 -2.33 -9.62 -29.97
N GLN A 274 -3.08 -9.33 -31.03
CA GLN A 274 -3.21 -8.00 -31.62
C GLN A 274 -4.35 -7.24 -30.94
N LEU A 275 -4.01 -6.18 -30.22
CA LEU A 275 -4.93 -5.16 -29.71
C LEU A 275 -5.00 -3.98 -30.68
N PRO A 276 -5.97 -3.06 -30.53
CA PRO A 276 -6.01 -1.84 -31.33
C PRO A 276 -4.69 -1.05 -31.22
N GLY A 277 -3.91 -1.01 -32.32
CA GLY A 277 -2.66 -0.23 -32.41
C GLY A 277 -1.43 -0.81 -31.72
N ARG A 278 -1.50 -2.00 -31.08
CA ARG A 278 -0.38 -2.58 -30.32
C ARG A 278 -0.51 -4.11 -30.16
N GLU A 279 0.55 -4.76 -29.72
CA GLU A 279 0.54 -6.19 -29.39
C GLU A 279 0.63 -6.40 -27.89
N ALA A 280 -0.01 -7.47 -27.41
CA ALA A 280 0.19 -8.03 -26.09
C ALA A 280 0.74 -9.45 -26.20
N THR A 281 1.71 -9.77 -25.35
CA THR A 281 2.28 -11.12 -25.25
C THR A 281 1.78 -11.78 -23.99
N VAL A 282 1.12 -12.93 -24.14
CA VAL A 282 0.67 -13.78 -23.04
C VAL A 282 1.63 -14.95 -22.88
N THR A 283 2.19 -15.12 -21.68
CA THR A 283 3.06 -16.24 -21.30
C THR A 283 2.55 -16.91 -20.03
N VAL A 284 3.07 -18.10 -19.72
CA VAL A 284 2.79 -18.80 -18.45
C VAL A 284 3.83 -18.36 -17.41
N SER A 285 3.40 -18.09 -16.19
CA SER A 285 4.27 -17.74 -15.07
C SER A 285 3.81 -18.46 -13.79
N GLY A 286 4.36 -19.64 -13.52
CA GLY A 286 3.84 -20.51 -12.46
C GLY A 286 2.43 -21.04 -12.81
N ASP A 287 1.45 -20.82 -11.93
CA ASP A 287 0.05 -21.22 -12.10
C ASP A 287 -0.87 -20.06 -12.58
N GLN A 288 -0.28 -19.04 -13.21
CA GLN A 288 -1.00 -17.87 -13.73
C GLN A 288 -0.48 -17.46 -15.12
N LEU A 289 -1.18 -16.52 -15.75
CA LEU A 289 -0.75 -15.89 -17.00
C LEU A 289 0.01 -14.60 -16.71
N ALA A 290 1.12 -14.41 -17.41
CA ALA A 290 1.80 -13.12 -17.51
C ALA A 290 1.42 -12.44 -18.83
N VAL A 291 0.93 -11.20 -18.76
CA VAL A 291 0.50 -10.40 -19.91
C VAL A 291 1.40 -9.18 -20.02
N LYS A 292 2.24 -9.15 -21.06
CA LYS A 292 3.06 -8.00 -21.38
C LYS A 292 2.32 -7.11 -22.35
N ASP A 293 1.87 -5.97 -21.85
CA ASP A 293 1.13 -4.95 -22.59
C ASP A 293 1.73 -3.56 -22.29
N THR A 294 2.18 -2.85 -23.32
CA THR A 294 2.80 -1.52 -23.17
C THR A 294 1.83 -0.44 -22.69
N ALA A 295 0.53 -0.58 -22.93
CA ALA A 295 -0.49 0.35 -22.45
C ALA A 295 -0.78 0.14 -20.95
N HIS A 296 -0.58 -1.08 -20.45
CA HIS A 296 -0.87 -1.47 -19.07
C HIS A 296 0.35 -2.14 -18.41
N PRO A 297 1.48 -1.42 -18.25
CA PRO A 297 2.74 -2.03 -17.81
C PRO A 297 2.71 -2.57 -16.37
N ARG A 298 1.66 -2.28 -15.59
CA ARG A 298 1.47 -2.78 -14.22
C ARG A 298 0.60 -4.03 -14.15
N ASP A 299 -0.34 -4.19 -15.07
CA ASP A 299 -1.24 -5.35 -15.12
C ASP A 299 -0.56 -6.51 -15.84
N GLN A 300 0.44 -7.07 -15.17
CA GLN A 300 1.24 -8.14 -15.76
C GLN A 300 0.76 -9.52 -15.36
N LEU A 301 0.11 -9.69 -14.21
CA LEU A 301 -0.19 -11.01 -13.65
C LEU A 301 -1.70 -11.22 -13.55
N PHE A 302 -2.18 -12.23 -14.28
CA PHE A 302 -3.58 -12.58 -14.41
C PHE A 302 -3.85 -13.99 -13.88
N VAL A 303 -4.70 -14.06 -12.87
CA VAL A 303 -5.02 -15.26 -12.11
C VAL A 303 -6.38 -15.77 -12.53
N ALA A 304 -6.49 -17.08 -12.77
CA ALA A 304 -7.74 -17.69 -13.22
C ALA A 304 -8.84 -17.60 -12.14
N ARG A 305 -10.07 -17.35 -12.60
CA ARG A 305 -11.32 -17.47 -11.82
C ARG A 305 -12.25 -18.54 -12.37
N SER A 306 -12.15 -18.81 -13.66
CA SER A 306 -12.78 -19.94 -14.33
C SER A 306 -11.82 -20.47 -15.40
N GLU A 307 -12.27 -21.42 -16.21
CA GLU A 307 -11.47 -21.95 -17.31
C GLU A 307 -10.99 -20.85 -18.27
N THR A 308 -11.81 -19.84 -18.55
CA THR A 308 -11.56 -18.80 -19.57
C THR A 308 -11.47 -17.38 -19.01
N HIS A 309 -11.82 -17.17 -17.74
CA HIS A 309 -11.85 -15.85 -17.12
C HIS A 309 -10.69 -15.68 -16.14
N PHE A 310 -9.94 -14.60 -16.28
CA PHE A 310 -8.76 -14.27 -15.50
C PHE A 310 -8.86 -12.84 -14.98
N LEU A 311 -8.51 -12.61 -13.71
CA LEU A 311 -8.47 -11.26 -13.12
C LEU A 311 -7.03 -10.81 -12.95
N SER A 312 -6.80 -9.51 -13.11
CA SER A 312 -5.55 -8.88 -12.69
C SER A 312 -5.37 -9.08 -11.18
N SER A 313 -4.14 -9.37 -10.77
CA SER A 313 -3.78 -9.41 -9.35
C SER A 313 -3.52 -8.02 -8.76
N VAL A 314 -3.57 -6.93 -9.53
CA VAL A 314 -3.19 -5.58 -9.07
C VAL A 314 -4.17 -4.46 -9.45
N SER A 315 -5.21 -4.78 -10.22
CA SER A 315 -6.25 -3.84 -10.66
C SER A 315 -7.60 -4.55 -10.80
N GLU A 316 -8.63 -3.79 -11.18
CA GLU A 316 -9.96 -4.33 -11.50
C GLU A 316 -10.03 -4.93 -12.91
N ALA A 317 -8.92 -4.91 -13.66
CA ALA A 317 -8.88 -5.43 -15.01
C ALA A 317 -9.12 -6.94 -15.04
N HIS A 318 -9.81 -7.41 -16.07
CA HIS A 318 -10.04 -8.83 -16.30
C HIS A 318 -9.98 -9.19 -17.77
N ILE A 319 -9.64 -10.44 -18.04
CA ILE A 319 -9.47 -11.00 -19.38
C ILE A 319 -10.36 -12.22 -19.50
N GLU A 320 -11.16 -12.25 -20.55
CA GLU A 320 -11.97 -13.40 -20.95
C GLU A 320 -11.47 -13.95 -22.28
N PHE A 321 -10.97 -15.19 -22.28
CA PHE A 321 -10.52 -15.88 -23.49
C PHE A 321 -11.68 -16.57 -24.20
N VAL A 322 -11.75 -16.40 -25.52
CA VAL A 322 -12.80 -16.99 -26.36
C VAL A 322 -12.22 -18.10 -27.23
N LYS A 323 -12.78 -19.30 -27.10
CA LYS A 323 -12.42 -20.50 -27.87
C LYS A 323 -13.37 -20.68 -29.06
N ASN A 324 -12.88 -21.26 -30.14
CA ASN A 324 -13.72 -21.72 -31.24
C ASN A 324 -14.37 -23.09 -30.92
N THR A 325 -15.13 -23.64 -31.86
CA THR A 325 -15.79 -24.95 -31.73
C THR A 325 -14.83 -26.13 -31.56
N ALA A 326 -13.56 -25.98 -31.94
CA ALA A 326 -12.51 -26.97 -31.73
C ALA A 326 -11.76 -26.78 -30.39
N GLY A 327 -12.21 -25.86 -29.53
CA GLY A 327 -11.57 -25.56 -28.24
C GLY A 327 -10.29 -24.71 -28.33
N VAL A 328 -9.95 -24.18 -29.51
CA VAL A 328 -8.74 -23.38 -29.71
C VAL A 328 -9.03 -21.91 -29.39
N VAL A 329 -8.16 -21.30 -28.59
CA VAL A 329 -8.22 -19.87 -28.24
C VAL A 329 -8.02 -19.01 -29.49
N THR A 330 -8.97 -18.11 -29.76
CA THR A 330 -8.98 -17.24 -30.94
C THR A 330 -8.69 -15.79 -30.62
N HIS A 331 -9.16 -15.31 -29.47
CA HIS A 331 -8.96 -13.96 -28.99
C HIS A 331 -9.21 -13.91 -27.49
N PHE A 332 -8.87 -12.79 -26.87
CA PHE A 332 -9.38 -12.43 -25.56
C PHE A 332 -10.05 -11.06 -25.59
N ILE A 333 -10.89 -10.82 -24.60
CA ILE A 333 -11.51 -9.54 -24.32
C ILE A 333 -10.95 -9.05 -22.99
N ARG A 334 -10.26 -7.90 -23.01
CA ARG A 334 -9.81 -7.22 -21.79
C ARG A 334 -10.85 -6.18 -21.40
N ARG A 335 -11.22 -6.15 -20.12
CA ARG A 335 -12.14 -5.16 -19.55
C ARG A 335 -11.48 -4.48 -18.36
N ASP A 336 -11.61 -3.16 -18.30
CA ASP A 336 -11.02 -2.33 -17.24
C ASP A 336 -11.81 -1.02 -17.10
N GLY A 337 -12.42 -0.77 -15.94
CA GLY A 337 -13.14 0.48 -15.65
C GLY A 337 -14.25 0.83 -16.66
N GLY A 338 -14.91 -0.17 -17.26
CA GLY A 338 -15.93 0.01 -18.29
C GLY A 338 -15.43 0.09 -19.73
N ASN A 339 -14.10 0.13 -19.95
CA ASN A 339 -13.50 0.01 -21.27
C ASN A 339 -13.37 -1.47 -21.66
N GLU A 340 -13.52 -1.76 -22.95
CA GLU A 340 -13.36 -3.11 -23.51
C GLU A 340 -12.43 -3.08 -24.72
N GLU A 341 -11.41 -3.95 -24.71
CA GLU A 341 -10.50 -4.13 -25.85
C GLU A 341 -10.45 -5.59 -26.27
N LYS A 342 -10.68 -5.84 -27.56
CA LYS A 342 -10.54 -7.16 -28.17
C LYS A 342 -9.13 -7.39 -28.69
N ALA A 343 -8.50 -8.48 -28.25
CA ALA A 343 -7.16 -8.87 -28.64
C ALA A 343 -7.20 -10.15 -29.49
N VAL A 344 -6.97 -10.06 -30.80
CA VAL A 344 -7.05 -11.22 -31.71
C VAL A 344 -5.74 -12.00 -31.68
N ARG A 345 -5.80 -13.32 -31.48
CA ARG A 345 -4.61 -14.17 -31.45
C ARG A 345 -3.96 -14.20 -32.83
N LYS A 346 -2.68 -13.81 -32.90
CA LYS A 346 -1.89 -13.84 -34.15
C LYS A 346 -1.15 -15.16 -34.31
N ARG A 347 -0.43 -15.58 -33.27
CA ARG A 347 0.45 -16.76 -33.27
C ARG A 347 0.56 -17.33 -31.85
N GLY A 348 0.88 -18.63 -31.73
CA GLY A 348 1.25 -19.24 -30.44
C GLY A 348 2.54 -18.61 -29.88
N ALA A 349 2.75 -18.69 -28.57
CA ALA A 349 3.99 -18.22 -27.96
C ALA A 349 5.13 -19.13 -28.44
N ALA A 350 6.27 -18.56 -28.85
CA ALA A 350 7.48 -19.36 -29.06
C ALA A 350 7.84 -20.01 -27.72
N GLN A 351 8.08 -21.33 -27.74
CA GLN A 351 8.51 -22.11 -26.58
C GLN A 351 9.85 -21.60 -26.03
#